data_AF-A0A2H0SQW6-F1
#
_entry.id   AF-A0A2H0SQW6-F1
#
_cell.length_a   1.000
_cell.length_b   1.000
_cell.length_c   1.000
_cell.angle_alpha   90.00
_cell.angle_beta   90.00
_cell.angle_gamma   90.00
#
_symmetry.space_group_name_H-M   'P 1'
#
loop_
_entity.id
_entity.type
_entity.pdbx_description
1 polymer ?
#
loop_
_entity_poly.entity_id
_entity_poly.type
_entity_poly.pdbx_seq_one_letter_code
_entity_poly.pdbx_strand_id
1 'polypeptide(L)'
;MTKIEDDRLKRHEDGEFQSDVWYRSLIDIAETPNTNERYQSLVKLHQTTLDFYLPAIQAITPEVAASPSSDGRPISLVVAHIMAWEEWQTQIFGDQNREERLRRQMKLQGYYDTDSGKTVDFNGVDDFNGYSAKRYADKPWNEIQQKAIETALQLQSFFPPTPNPDWIDFLERTPEHNWKIIPGTVLNVPSGWYLWMVSLEHEAVEHRKDLVKGK
;
A
#
# COMPACT_ATOMS: atom_id res chain seq x y z
N MET A 1 8.73 9.89 29.58
CA MET A 1 7.69 8.94 29.13
C MET A 1 6.36 9.41 29.66
N THR A 2 5.72 10.31 28.91
CA THR A 2 4.45 10.94 29.27
C THR A 2 3.30 10.08 28.77
N LYS A 3 2.28 9.93 29.61
CA LYS A 3 0.99 9.21 29.44
C LYS A 3 0.20 9.43 28.14
N ILE A 4 0.70 10.21 27.18
CA ILE A 4 0.04 10.61 25.93
C ILE A 4 0.35 9.65 24.77
N GLU A 5 1.45 8.90 24.82
CA GLU A 5 1.80 7.93 23.77
C GLU A 5 0.96 6.64 23.83
N ASP A 6 0.34 6.35 24.97
CA ASP A 6 -0.32 5.07 25.25
C ASP A 6 -1.82 5.06 24.87
N ASP A 7 -2.40 6.21 24.54
CA ASP A 7 -3.81 6.33 24.11
C ASP A 7 -4.00 6.35 22.58
N ARG A 8 -2.93 6.58 21.79
CA ARG A 8 -3.03 6.70 20.32
C ARG A 8 -3.08 5.36 19.58
N LEU A 9 -2.79 4.27 20.29
CA LEU A 9 -2.78 2.90 19.76
C LEU A 9 -3.63 1.93 20.60
N LYS A 10 -4.50 2.45 21.49
CA LYS A 10 -5.45 1.59 22.19
C LYS A 10 -6.38 0.95 21.17
N ARG A 11 -6.14 -0.35 20.95
CA ARG A 11 -7.10 -1.27 20.37
C ARG A 11 -8.41 -1.05 21.11
N HIS A 12 -9.41 -0.56 20.39
CA HIS A 12 -10.76 -0.46 20.90
C HIS A 12 -11.28 -1.88 21.06
N GLU A 13 -11.49 -2.29 22.31
CA GLU A 13 -11.99 -3.60 22.69
C GLU A 13 -13.47 -3.84 22.26
N ASP A 14 -14.11 -2.91 21.52
CA ASP A 14 -15.50 -3.05 21.00
C ASP A 14 -15.77 -2.55 19.54
N GLY A 15 -14.85 -1.89 18.82
CA GLY A 15 -15.25 -0.85 17.84
C GLY A 15 -14.93 -1.07 16.35
N GLU A 16 -15.92 -0.83 15.50
CA GLU A 16 -15.83 -0.75 14.03
C GLU A 16 -14.69 0.16 13.53
N PHE A 17 -14.06 -0.19 12.39
CA PHE A 17 -12.99 0.63 11.79
C PHE A 17 -13.50 2.01 11.36
N GLN A 18 -12.76 3.06 11.72
CA GLN A 18 -13.09 4.44 11.36
C GLN A 18 -12.05 5.01 10.39
N SER A 19 -12.41 5.12 9.11
CA SER A 19 -11.53 5.68 8.06
C SER A 19 -11.02 7.07 8.41
N ASP A 20 -11.86 7.91 9.02
CA ASP A 20 -11.49 9.29 9.36
C ASP A 20 -10.38 9.35 10.42
N VAL A 21 -10.36 8.41 11.37
CA VAL A 21 -9.31 8.30 12.38
C VAL A 21 -8.01 7.81 11.75
N TRP A 22 -8.10 6.86 10.82
CA TRP A 22 -6.94 6.38 10.06
C TRP A 22 -6.34 7.51 9.21
N TYR A 23 -7.15 8.26 8.47
CA TYR A 23 -6.69 9.38 7.65
C TYR A 23 -6.07 10.50 8.47
N ARG A 24 -6.68 10.87 9.62
CA ARG A 24 -6.06 11.82 10.55
C ARG A 24 -4.68 11.36 11.00
N SER A 25 -4.53 10.07 11.31
CA SER A 25 -3.24 9.50 11.71
C SER A 25 -2.21 9.62 10.58
N LEU A 26 -2.59 9.33 9.32
CA LEU A 26 -1.69 9.47 8.18
C LEU A 26 -1.29 10.93 7.92
N ILE A 27 -2.24 11.86 8.02
CA ILE A 27 -2.00 13.31 7.89
C ILE A 27 -1.03 13.78 8.97
N ASP A 28 -1.26 13.43 10.24
CA ASP A 28 -0.38 13.80 11.36
C ASP A 28 1.05 13.27 11.14
N ILE A 29 1.19 12.05 10.61
CA ILE A 29 2.49 11.47 10.24
C ILE A 29 3.16 12.29 9.14
N ALA A 30 2.44 12.58 8.06
CA ALA A 30 2.96 13.37 6.93
C ALA A 30 3.44 14.76 7.36
N GLU A 31 2.72 15.41 8.27
CA GLU A 31 3.03 16.75 8.77
C GLU A 31 4.13 16.77 9.86
N THR A 32 4.53 15.61 10.39
CA THR A 32 5.55 15.51 11.44
C THR A 32 6.90 16.07 10.92
N PRO A 33 7.46 17.16 11.50
CA PRO A 33 8.68 17.78 10.97
C PRO A 33 9.95 16.97 11.19
N ASN A 34 9.98 16.13 12.23
CA ASN A 34 11.11 15.27 12.53
C ASN A 34 11.04 14.01 11.65
N THR A 35 11.93 13.91 10.67
CA THR A 35 11.99 12.79 9.72
C THR A 35 12.07 11.41 10.39
N ASN A 36 12.83 11.27 11.47
CA ASN A 36 12.93 9.98 12.17
C ASN A 36 11.61 9.65 12.87
N GLU A 37 10.96 10.62 13.50
CA GLU A 37 9.64 10.43 14.13
C GLU A 37 8.56 10.09 13.09
N ARG A 38 8.56 10.79 11.94
CA ARG A 38 7.72 10.50 10.78
C ARG A 38 7.92 9.07 10.31
N TYR A 39 9.18 8.66 10.09
CA TYR A 39 9.53 7.31 9.68
C TYR A 39 9.00 6.26 10.66
N GLN A 40 9.32 6.40 11.95
CA GLN A 40 8.89 5.44 12.97
C GLN A 40 7.38 5.35 13.09
N SER A 41 6.68 6.48 12.96
CA SER A 41 5.23 6.51 13.01
C SER A 41 4.62 5.82 11.79
N LEU A 42 5.21 5.99 10.60
CA LEU A 42 4.76 5.29 9.40
C LEU A 42 5.08 3.78 9.44
N VAL A 43 6.22 3.37 10.01
CA VAL A 43 6.51 1.94 10.29
C VAL A 43 5.42 1.32 11.18
N LYS A 44 5.03 2.03 12.25
CA LYS A 44 3.96 1.55 13.15
C LYS A 44 2.61 1.48 12.45
N LEU A 45 2.29 2.48 11.61
CA LEU A 45 1.07 2.47 10.82
C LEU A 45 1.07 1.29 9.83
N HIS A 46 2.18 1.05 9.13
CA HIS A 46 2.35 -0.08 8.22
C HIS A 46 2.14 -1.42 8.93
N GLN A 47 2.75 -1.62 10.11
CA GLN A 47 2.50 -2.82 10.90
C GLN A 47 1.02 -2.97 11.29
N THR A 48 0.36 -1.88 11.70
CA THR A 48 -1.07 -1.89 12.06
C THR A 48 -1.95 -2.22 10.86
N THR A 49 -1.60 -1.71 9.68
CA THR A 49 -2.27 -2.05 8.42
C THR A 49 -2.13 -3.54 8.11
N LEU A 50 -0.93 -4.11 8.24
CA LEU A 50 -0.70 -5.54 7.98
C LEU A 50 -1.36 -6.46 9.01
N ASP A 51 -1.41 -6.06 10.28
CA ASP A 51 -2.15 -6.76 11.34
C ASP A 51 -3.64 -6.92 10.98
N PHE A 52 -4.18 -6.03 10.15
CA PHE A 52 -5.51 -6.16 9.55
C PHE A 52 -5.48 -6.93 8.22
N TYR A 53 -4.63 -6.53 7.29
CA TYR A 53 -4.67 -6.94 5.89
C TYR A 53 -4.34 -8.43 5.71
N LEU A 54 -3.27 -8.92 6.36
CA LEU A 54 -2.83 -10.31 6.19
C LEU A 54 -3.89 -11.30 6.69
N PRO A 55 -4.44 -11.18 7.92
CA PRO A 55 -5.52 -12.07 8.35
C PRO A 55 -6.80 -11.93 7.52
N ALA A 56 -7.11 -10.72 7.01
CA ALA A 56 -8.27 -10.52 6.14
C ALA A 56 -8.14 -11.28 4.82
N ILE A 57 -6.98 -11.18 4.15
CA ILE A 57 -6.72 -11.95 2.93
C ILE A 57 -6.73 -13.46 3.20
N GLN A 58 -6.11 -13.91 4.29
CA GLN A 58 -6.05 -15.32 4.66
C GLN A 58 -7.44 -15.93 4.90
N ALA A 59 -8.40 -15.15 5.40
CA ALA A 59 -9.75 -15.60 5.69
C ALA A 59 -10.65 -15.74 4.43
N ILE A 60 -10.30 -15.09 3.32
CA ILE A 60 -11.08 -15.16 2.07
C ILE A 60 -10.99 -16.57 1.47
N THR A 61 -12.12 -17.26 1.35
CA THR A 61 -12.24 -18.54 0.66
C THR A 61 -12.33 -18.36 -0.85
N PRO A 62 -12.11 -19.41 -1.68
CA PRO A 62 -12.30 -19.33 -3.12
C PRO A 62 -13.71 -18.83 -3.54
N GLU A 63 -14.75 -19.22 -2.81
CA GLU A 63 -16.13 -18.80 -3.07
C GLU A 63 -16.32 -17.31 -2.82
N VAL A 64 -15.76 -16.79 -1.72
CA VAL A 64 -15.78 -15.35 -1.42
C VAL A 64 -14.94 -14.58 -2.43
N ALA A 65 -13.76 -15.09 -2.79
CA ALA A 65 -12.88 -14.47 -3.78
C ALA A 65 -13.56 -14.32 -5.16
N ALA A 66 -14.39 -15.29 -5.55
CA ALA A 66 -15.17 -15.23 -6.79
C ALA A 66 -16.41 -14.32 -6.71
N SER A 67 -16.84 -13.93 -5.51
CA SER A 67 -18.02 -13.10 -5.32
C SER A 67 -17.78 -11.64 -5.75
N PRO A 68 -18.83 -10.89 -6.14
CA PRO A 68 -18.70 -9.48 -6.48
C PRO A 68 -18.24 -8.61 -5.31
N SER A 69 -17.30 -7.70 -5.59
CA SER A 69 -16.84 -6.62 -4.74
C SER A 69 -17.84 -5.45 -4.72
N SER A 70 -17.48 -4.37 -4.01
CA SER A 70 -18.19 -3.10 -3.99
C SER A 70 -18.22 -2.37 -5.34
N ASP A 71 -17.26 -2.64 -6.23
CA ASP A 71 -17.19 -2.08 -7.59
C ASP A 71 -17.64 -3.06 -8.70
N GLY A 72 -18.13 -4.23 -8.31
CA GLY A 72 -18.68 -5.26 -9.19
C GLY A 72 -17.67 -6.25 -9.76
N ARG A 73 -16.36 -6.03 -9.61
CA ARG A 73 -15.33 -7.02 -9.97
C ARG A 73 -15.33 -8.18 -8.97
N PRO A 74 -14.83 -9.37 -9.31
CA PRO A 74 -14.54 -10.39 -8.30
C PRO A 74 -13.58 -9.87 -7.23
N ILE A 75 -13.77 -10.25 -5.96
CA ILE A 75 -12.87 -9.87 -4.85
C ILE A 75 -11.42 -10.29 -5.13
N SER A 76 -11.20 -11.43 -5.82
CA SER A 76 -9.87 -11.85 -6.27
C SER A 76 -9.16 -10.79 -7.11
N LEU A 77 -9.90 -10.05 -7.96
CA LEU A 77 -9.34 -8.97 -8.78
C LEU A 77 -9.12 -7.68 -7.99
N VAL A 78 -9.84 -7.47 -6.89
CA VAL A 78 -9.54 -6.37 -5.95
C VAL A 78 -8.23 -6.65 -5.24
N VAL A 79 -8.03 -7.87 -4.71
CA VAL A 79 -6.78 -8.28 -4.08
C VAL A 79 -5.62 -8.24 -5.08
N ALA A 80 -5.85 -8.71 -6.30
CA ALA A 80 -4.84 -8.63 -7.36
C ALA A 80 -4.49 -7.18 -7.75
N HIS A 81 -5.44 -6.26 -7.68
CA HIS A 81 -5.20 -4.84 -7.92
C HIS A 81 -4.28 -4.22 -6.87
N ILE A 82 -4.53 -4.47 -5.58
CA ILE A 82 -3.67 -4.02 -4.47
C ILE A 82 -2.25 -4.56 -4.67
N MET A 83 -2.15 -5.88 -4.80
CA MET A 83 -0.87 -6.58 -5.01
C MET A 83 -0.11 -6.06 -6.23
N ALA A 84 -0.77 -5.77 -7.35
CA ALA A 84 -0.06 -5.29 -8.55
C ALA A 84 0.61 -3.92 -8.34
N TRP A 85 -0.03 -3.01 -7.60
CA TRP A 85 0.58 -1.73 -7.22
C TRP A 85 1.78 -1.93 -6.29
N GLU A 86 1.66 -2.82 -5.31
CA GLU A 86 2.75 -3.18 -4.40
C GLU A 86 3.91 -3.86 -5.13
N GLU A 87 3.63 -4.76 -6.08
CA GLU A 87 4.64 -5.38 -6.95
C GLU A 87 5.45 -4.31 -7.69
N TRP A 88 4.83 -3.24 -8.16
CA TRP A 88 5.56 -2.16 -8.82
C TRP A 88 6.39 -1.37 -7.80
N GLN A 89 5.84 -1.09 -6.63
CA GLN A 89 6.56 -0.36 -5.59
C GLN A 89 7.76 -1.15 -5.04
N THR A 90 7.64 -2.47 -4.87
CA THR A 90 8.77 -3.32 -4.47
C THR A 90 9.90 -3.26 -5.50
N GLN A 91 9.60 -3.03 -6.79
CA GLN A 91 10.62 -2.77 -7.82
C GLN A 91 11.30 -1.41 -7.70
N ILE A 92 10.69 -0.41 -7.04
CA ILE A 92 11.41 0.83 -6.70
C ILE A 92 12.28 0.55 -5.47
N PHE A 93 11.66 0.09 -4.39
CA PHE A 93 12.29 0.00 -3.08
C PHE A 93 13.43 -1.02 -3.05
N GLY A 94 13.36 -2.06 -3.88
CA GLY A 94 14.42 -3.05 -4.06
C GLY A 94 15.50 -2.72 -5.08
N ASP A 95 15.40 -1.61 -5.82
CA ASP A 95 16.35 -1.28 -6.89
C ASP A 95 17.51 -0.40 -6.37
N GLN A 96 18.72 -0.66 -6.89
CA GLN A 96 19.90 0.15 -6.59
C GLN A 96 19.79 1.58 -7.13
N ASN A 97 19.05 1.75 -8.23
CA ASN A 97 18.75 3.04 -8.86
C ASN A 97 17.28 3.44 -8.60
N ARG A 98 16.88 3.37 -7.33
CA ARG A 98 15.52 3.67 -6.85
C ARG A 98 14.99 5.04 -7.28
N GLU A 99 15.85 6.06 -7.40
CA GLU A 99 15.44 7.40 -7.85
C GLU A 99 14.96 7.39 -9.30
N GLU A 100 15.69 6.74 -10.21
CA GLU A 100 15.29 6.60 -11.60
C GLU A 100 14.04 5.72 -11.73
N ARG A 101 13.95 4.64 -10.95
CA ARG A 101 12.76 3.78 -10.90
C ARG A 101 11.52 4.55 -10.46
N LEU A 102 11.64 5.32 -9.38
CA LEU A 102 10.58 6.21 -8.90
C LEU A 102 10.16 7.20 -9.99
N ARG A 103 11.11 7.89 -10.62
CA ARG A 103 10.83 8.86 -11.70
C ARG A 103 10.07 8.23 -12.87
N ARG A 104 10.34 6.96 -13.18
CA ARG A 104 9.63 6.22 -14.22
C ARG A 104 8.24 5.75 -13.77
N GLN A 105 8.10 5.20 -12.57
CA GLN A 105 6.79 4.78 -12.05
C GLN A 105 5.83 5.96 -11.87
N MET A 106 6.32 7.14 -11.45
CA MET A 106 5.50 8.36 -11.40
C MET A 106 4.99 8.82 -12.78
N LYS A 107 5.56 8.29 -13.87
CA LYS A 107 5.11 8.46 -15.26
C LYS A 107 4.43 7.20 -15.81
N LEU A 108 4.15 6.23 -14.96
CA LEU A 108 3.60 4.91 -15.28
C LEU A 108 4.44 4.12 -16.29
N GLN A 109 5.77 4.19 -16.15
CA GLN A 109 6.73 3.53 -17.03
C GLN A 109 7.62 2.53 -16.29
N GLY A 110 8.05 1.49 -16.99
CA GLY A 110 9.08 0.58 -16.53
C GLY A 110 8.62 -0.49 -15.55
N TYR A 111 7.33 -0.84 -15.55
CA TYR A 111 6.83 -1.98 -14.78
C TYR A 111 7.41 -3.27 -15.32
N TYR A 112 8.11 -4.04 -14.49
CA TYR A 112 8.60 -5.35 -14.86
C TYR A 112 7.58 -6.42 -14.46
N ASP A 113 6.96 -7.06 -15.46
CA ASP A 113 6.12 -8.22 -15.24
C ASP A 113 6.99 -9.47 -15.10
N THR A 114 7.03 -10.01 -13.88
CA THR A 114 7.80 -11.19 -13.53
C THR A 114 7.30 -12.47 -14.19
N ASP A 115 6.02 -12.54 -14.58
CA ASP A 115 5.45 -13.76 -15.16
C ASP A 115 5.81 -13.85 -16.65
N SER A 116 5.75 -12.73 -17.37
CA SER A 116 6.12 -12.69 -18.79
C SER A 116 7.59 -12.32 -19.04
N GLY A 117 8.30 -11.82 -18.03
CA GLY A 117 9.67 -11.34 -18.13
C GLY A 117 9.82 -10.04 -18.94
N LYS A 118 8.75 -9.27 -19.10
CA LYS A 118 8.71 -8.06 -19.95
C LYS A 118 8.60 -6.78 -19.14
N THR A 119 9.18 -5.72 -19.67
CA THR A 119 8.92 -4.36 -19.18
C THR A 119 7.77 -3.74 -19.95
N VAL A 120 6.82 -3.14 -19.25
CA VAL A 120 5.60 -2.53 -19.79
C VAL A 120 5.51 -1.09 -19.32
N ASP A 121 5.10 -0.21 -20.24
CA ASP A 121 4.75 1.18 -19.97
C ASP A 121 3.24 1.35 -20.16
N PHE A 122 2.61 2.22 -19.38
CA PHE A 122 1.16 2.42 -19.41
C PHE A 122 0.81 3.87 -19.72
N ASN A 123 -0.29 4.08 -20.45
CA ASN A 123 -0.76 5.42 -20.82
C ASN A 123 -1.50 6.14 -19.68
N GLY A 124 -1.87 5.41 -18.63
CA GLY A 124 -2.67 5.91 -17.52
C GLY A 124 -2.93 4.82 -16.48
N VAL A 125 -3.48 5.25 -15.33
CA VAL A 125 -3.83 4.35 -14.22
C VAL A 125 -4.82 3.26 -14.68
N ASP A 126 -5.79 3.61 -15.53
CA ASP A 126 -6.76 2.66 -16.06
C ASP A 126 -6.11 1.58 -16.96
N ASP A 127 -5.08 1.95 -17.71
CA ASP A 127 -4.32 1.03 -18.58
C ASP A 127 -3.54 0.02 -17.73
N PHE A 128 -2.87 0.50 -16.68
CA PHE A 128 -2.24 -0.38 -15.68
C PHE A 128 -3.25 -1.29 -14.98
N ASN A 129 -4.35 -0.74 -14.48
CA ASN A 129 -5.40 -1.50 -13.79
C ASN A 129 -6.01 -2.58 -14.71
N GLY A 130 -6.26 -2.24 -15.97
CA GLY A 130 -6.78 -3.17 -16.98
C GLY A 130 -5.77 -4.25 -17.35
N TYR A 131 -4.49 -3.93 -17.43
CA TYR A 131 -3.42 -4.90 -17.62
C TYR A 131 -3.33 -5.87 -16.44
N SER A 132 -3.29 -5.37 -15.21
CA SER A 132 -3.21 -6.18 -13.99
C SER A 132 -4.43 -7.08 -13.83
N ALA A 133 -5.64 -6.57 -14.11
CA ALA A 133 -6.86 -7.39 -14.09
C ALA A 133 -6.78 -8.57 -15.07
N LYS A 134 -6.28 -8.35 -16.30
CA LYS A 134 -6.10 -9.42 -17.30
C LYS A 134 -5.05 -10.44 -16.86
N ARG A 135 -3.95 -10.00 -16.24
CA ARG A 135 -2.87 -10.89 -15.77
C ARG A 135 -3.38 -11.89 -14.73
N TYR A 136 -4.31 -11.47 -13.88
CA TYR A 136 -4.81 -12.28 -12.76
C TYR A 136 -6.22 -12.88 -12.96
N ALA A 137 -6.90 -12.58 -14.07
CA ALA A 137 -8.29 -13.02 -14.33
C ALA A 137 -8.49 -14.54 -14.25
N ASP A 138 -7.57 -15.31 -14.83
CA ASP A 138 -7.66 -16.76 -14.92
C ASP A 138 -6.80 -17.48 -13.87
N LYS A 139 -6.24 -16.73 -12.91
CA LYS A 139 -5.34 -17.29 -11.89
C LYS A 139 -6.15 -17.95 -10.77
N PRO A 140 -5.76 -19.16 -10.31
CA PRO A 140 -6.34 -19.77 -9.13
C PRO A 140 -6.24 -18.83 -7.90
N TRP A 141 -7.31 -18.77 -7.09
CA TRP A 141 -7.35 -17.89 -5.92
C TRP A 141 -6.16 -18.09 -4.98
N ASN A 142 -5.77 -19.34 -4.72
CA ASN A 142 -4.62 -19.66 -3.88
C ASN A 142 -3.29 -19.08 -4.39
N GLU A 143 -3.11 -18.97 -5.71
CA GLU A 143 -1.93 -18.29 -6.28
C GLU A 143 -1.97 -16.77 -6.03
N ILE A 144 -3.14 -16.15 -6.24
CA ILE A 144 -3.32 -14.70 -6.00
C ILE A 144 -3.14 -14.38 -4.51
N GLN A 145 -3.78 -15.16 -3.63
CA GLN A 145 -3.74 -14.99 -2.19
C GLN A 145 -2.31 -15.09 -1.65
N GLN A 146 -1.59 -16.16 -2.03
CA GLN A 146 -0.22 -16.37 -1.59
C GLN A 146 0.68 -15.23 -2.06
N LYS A 147 0.57 -14.85 -3.33
CA LYS A 147 1.39 -13.78 -3.90
C LYS A 147 1.10 -12.41 -3.30
N ALA A 148 -0.16 -12.11 -2.97
CA ALA A 148 -0.52 -10.86 -2.30
C ALA A 148 0.09 -10.78 -0.90
N ILE A 149 0.04 -11.88 -0.13
CA ILE A 149 0.67 -11.97 1.19
C ILE A 149 2.19 -11.80 1.09
N GLU A 150 2.84 -12.50 0.16
CA GLU A 150 4.28 -12.41 -0.06
C GLU A 150 4.70 -11.00 -0.47
N THR A 151 3.94 -10.37 -1.35
CA THR A 151 4.22 -9.02 -1.87
C THR A 151 4.10 -7.97 -0.77
N ALA A 152 3.06 -8.03 0.06
CA ALA A 152 2.87 -7.10 1.18
C ALA A 152 3.97 -7.25 2.24
N LEU A 153 4.34 -8.50 2.58
CA LEU A 153 5.46 -8.77 3.48
C LEU A 153 6.81 -8.33 2.90
N GLN A 154 7.01 -8.51 1.58
CA GLN A 154 8.20 -8.02 0.89
C GLN A 154 8.26 -6.50 0.93
N LEU A 155 7.14 -5.81 0.67
CA LEU A 155 7.06 -4.36 0.76
C LEU A 155 7.43 -3.88 2.17
N GLN A 156 6.88 -4.51 3.21
CA GLN A 156 7.23 -4.21 4.59
C GLN A 156 8.72 -4.37 4.89
N SER A 157 9.37 -5.39 4.31
CA SER A 157 10.78 -5.69 4.58
C SER A 157 11.74 -4.57 4.15
N PHE A 158 11.33 -3.68 3.24
CA PHE A 158 12.12 -2.51 2.85
C PHE A 158 12.12 -1.38 3.90
N PHE A 159 11.27 -1.46 4.93
CA PHE A 159 11.13 -0.43 5.96
C PHE A 159 11.54 -0.95 7.35
N PRO A 160 12.83 -1.23 7.58
CA PRO A 160 13.30 -1.75 8.86
C PRO A 160 13.11 -0.72 9.99
N PRO A 161 12.99 -1.15 11.26
CA PRO A 161 12.89 -0.23 12.41
C PRO A 161 14.05 0.75 12.53
N THR A 162 15.24 0.38 12.03
CA THR A 162 16.42 1.25 12.01
C THR A 162 16.87 1.46 10.57
N PRO A 163 16.36 2.49 9.87
CA PRO A 163 16.76 2.77 8.50
C PRO A 163 18.18 3.29 8.44
N ASN A 164 18.88 3.01 7.35
CA ASN A 164 20.16 3.66 7.08
C ASN A 164 19.94 5.11 6.56
N PRO A 165 20.95 5.99 6.61
CA PRO A 165 20.83 7.37 6.16
C PRO A 165 20.42 7.51 4.69
N ASP A 166 20.97 6.68 3.79
CA ASP A 166 20.66 6.71 2.35
C ASP A 166 19.18 6.41 2.07
N TRP A 167 18.56 5.57 2.91
CA TRP A 167 17.15 5.25 2.82
C TRP A 167 16.27 6.43 3.21
N ILE A 168 16.62 7.10 4.30
CA ILE A 168 15.93 8.32 4.73
C ILE A 168 16.10 9.44 3.69
N ASP A 169 17.31 9.63 3.18
CA ASP A 169 17.58 10.62 2.14
C ASP A 169 16.78 10.35 0.87
N PHE A 170 16.62 9.08 0.46
CA PHE A 170 15.74 8.73 -0.65
C PHE A 170 14.27 9.11 -0.38
N LEU A 171 13.74 8.82 0.82
CA LEU A 171 12.34 9.15 1.12
C LEU A 171 12.12 10.67 1.14
N GLU A 172 13.04 11.45 1.72
CA GLU A 172 12.91 12.90 1.86
C GLU A 172 13.24 13.68 0.58
N ARG A 173 14.26 13.28 -0.19
CA ARG A 173 14.80 14.07 -1.32
C ARG A 173 14.21 13.68 -2.67
N THR A 174 12.91 13.42 -2.69
CA THR A 174 12.18 13.15 -3.92
C THR A 174 11.27 14.32 -4.27
N PRO A 175 10.87 14.49 -5.54
CA PRO A 175 9.93 15.54 -5.91
C PRO A 175 8.66 15.46 -5.08
N GLU A 176 8.17 16.63 -4.68
CA GLU A 176 6.90 16.78 -4.00
C GLU A 176 5.73 16.27 -4.86
N HIS A 177 4.83 15.53 -4.22
CA HIS A 177 3.59 15.05 -4.80
C HIS A 177 2.39 15.67 -4.09
N ASN A 178 1.51 16.31 -4.87
CA ASN A 178 0.29 16.92 -4.37
C ASN A 178 -0.83 15.88 -4.34
N TRP A 179 -1.02 15.26 -3.18
CA TRP A 179 -2.01 14.20 -2.98
C TRP A 179 -3.29 14.73 -2.36
N LYS A 180 -4.40 14.63 -3.10
CA LYS A 180 -5.74 14.93 -2.59
C LYS A 180 -6.29 13.73 -1.83
N ILE A 181 -5.89 13.60 -0.55
CA ILE A 181 -6.17 12.40 0.26
C ILE A 181 -7.64 12.27 0.66
N ILE A 182 -8.28 13.36 1.09
CA ILE A 182 -9.71 13.40 1.44
C ILE A 182 -10.32 14.71 0.95
N PRO A 183 -11.67 14.82 0.83
CA PRO A 183 -12.30 16.06 0.37
C PRO A 183 -11.87 17.28 1.19
N GLY A 184 -11.25 18.26 0.52
CA GLY A 184 -10.79 19.51 1.14
C GLY A 184 -9.37 19.46 1.72
N THR A 185 -8.70 18.31 1.73
CA THR A 185 -7.34 18.17 2.25
C THR A 185 -6.36 17.77 1.13
N VAL A 186 -5.27 18.51 1.01
CA VAL A 186 -4.16 18.19 0.11
C VAL A 186 -2.90 18.03 0.94
N LEU A 187 -2.29 16.86 0.87
CA LEU A 187 -0.96 16.62 1.41
C LEU A 187 0.07 16.91 0.34
N ASN A 188 1.08 17.69 0.70
CA ASN A 188 2.27 17.85 -0.09
C ASN A 188 3.41 17.08 0.57
N VAL A 189 3.77 15.95 -0.01
CA VAL A 189 4.76 15.02 0.56
C VAL A 189 5.75 14.59 -0.53
N PRO A 190 7.02 14.33 -0.19
CA PRO A 190 7.95 13.75 -1.16
C PRO A 190 7.42 12.43 -1.73
N SER A 191 7.63 12.19 -3.02
CA SER A 191 7.08 11.04 -3.75
C SER A 191 7.47 9.68 -3.14
N GLY A 192 8.64 9.58 -2.50
CA GLY A 192 9.07 8.37 -1.79
C GLY A 192 8.14 8.04 -0.61
N TRP A 193 7.75 9.03 0.18
CA TRP A 193 6.76 8.88 1.24
C TRP A 193 5.37 8.58 0.69
N TYR A 194 4.95 9.33 -0.34
CA TYR A 194 3.66 9.16 -0.98
C TYR A 194 3.41 7.71 -1.43
N LEU A 195 4.38 7.09 -2.11
CA LEU A 195 4.22 5.71 -2.60
C LEU A 195 4.02 4.71 -1.47
N TRP A 196 4.76 4.88 -0.37
CA TRP A 196 4.53 4.02 0.79
C TRP A 196 3.13 4.26 1.37
N MET A 197 2.73 5.51 1.56
CA MET A 197 1.44 5.87 2.16
C MET A 197 0.22 5.37 1.35
N VAL A 198 0.27 5.44 0.00
CA VAL A 198 -0.85 5.00 -0.84
C VAL A 198 -1.07 3.49 -0.79
N SER A 199 -0.01 2.68 -0.65
CA SER A 199 -0.17 1.23 -0.41
C SER A 199 -0.93 0.97 0.88
N LEU A 200 -0.58 1.66 1.95
CA LEU A 200 -1.25 1.50 3.24
C LEU A 200 -2.73 1.88 3.16
N GLU A 201 -3.08 2.90 2.35
CA GLU A 201 -4.47 3.29 2.12
C GLU A 201 -5.27 2.20 1.38
N HIS A 202 -4.70 1.63 0.30
CA HIS A 202 -5.32 0.54 -0.44
C HIS A 202 -5.61 -0.67 0.46
N GLU A 203 -4.64 -1.05 1.30
CA GLU A 203 -4.76 -2.16 2.24
C GLU A 203 -5.73 -1.88 3.39
N ALA A 204 -5.69 -0.68 3.98
CA ALA A 204 -6.40 -0.38 5.23
C ALA A 204 -7.81 0.20 5.04
N VAL A 205 -8.02 1.02 4.00
CA VAL A 205 -9.18 1.89 3.84
C VAL A 205 -9.95 1.58 2.55
N GLU A 206 -9.34 1.79 1.38
CA GLU A 206 -10.06 1.86 0.09
C GLU A 206 -10.84 0.57 -0.17
N HIS A 207 -10.17 -0.57 -0.03
CA HIS A 207 -10.76 -1.88 -0.30
C HIS A 207 -11.21 -2.62 0.95
N ARG A 208 -11.19 -1.97 2.12
CA ARG A 208 -11.48 -2.61 3.40
C ARG A 208 -12.81 -3.36 3.40
N LYS A 209 -13.86 -2.75 2.85
CA LYS A 209 -15.22 -3.32 2.78
C LYS A 209 -15.26 -4.64 2.01
N ASP A 210 -14.38 -4.81 1.03
CA ASP A 210 -14.29 -6.03 0.25
C ASP A 210 -13.45 -7.10 0.96
N LEU A 211 -12.41 -6.68 1.68
CA LEU A 211 -11.54 -7.58 2.43
C LEU A 211 -12.20 -8.18 3.69
N VAL A 212 -13.16 -7.48 4.31
CA VAL A 212 -13.85 -8.00 5.51
C VAL A 212 -14.96 -9.02 5.22
N LYS A 213 -15.31 -9.27 3.94
CA LYS A 213 -16.34 -10.25 3.56
C LYS A 213 -15.96 -11.71 3.84
N GLY A 214 -14.67 -11.98 4.10
CA GLY A 214 -14.18 -13.30 4.50
C GLY A 214 -14.30 -13.60 6.00
N LYS A 215 -14.80 -12.65 6.81
CA LYS A 215 -15.01 -12.83 8.26
C LYS A 215 -16.40 -13.34 8.60
#